data_AF-A0A2V5MBN5-F1
#
_entry.id   AF-A0A2V5MBN5-F1
#
_cell.length_a   1.000
_cell.length_b   1.000
_cell.length_c   1.000
_cell.angle_alpha   90.00
_cell.angle_beta   90.00
_cell.angle_gamma   90.00
#
_symmetry.space_group_name_H-M   'P 1'
#
loop_
_entity.id
_entity.type
_entity.pdbx_description
1 polymer ?
#
loop_
_entity_poly.entity_id
_entity_poly.type
_entity_poly.pdbx_seq_one_letter_code
_entity_poly.pdbx_strand_id
1 'polypeptide(L)'
;LKQAFKLVDKIDTALESKLDFAFDPRLGYLTACPTNVGTGMRASAMLHLPGLVLSELINQVIQAVSKIGLAVRGLYGEGTEAMGNLFQISNQTTLGEKEEDIISRLTKVIETIIDKEHDARQTLLQRKPSTLCDQIGRAYGVLTYAHAMPS
;
A
#
# COMPACT_ATOMS: atom_id res chain seq x y z
N LEU A 1 -1.63 -9.04 -5.82
CA LEU A 1 -1.43 -8.16 -7.00
C LEU A 1 -1.51 -8.92 -8.33
N LYS A 2 -0.65 -9.92 -8.60
CA LYS A 2 -0.65 -10.65 -9.89
C LYS A 2 -2.02 -11.18 -10.34
N GLN A 3 -2.81 -11.75 -9.43
CA GLN A 3 -4.16 -12.24 -9.74
C GLN A 3 -5.12 -11.10 -10.12
N ALA A 4 -5.08 -9.99 -9.39
CA ALA A 4 -5.90 -8.81 -9.68
C ALA A 4 -5.51 -8.20 -11.04
N PHE A 5 -4.21 -8.11 -11.33
CA PHE A 5 -3.71 -7.67 -12.63
C PHE A 5 -4.23 -8.55 -13.77
N LYS A 6 -4.08 -9.87 -13.68
CA LYS A 6 -4.61 -10.81 -14.70
C LYS A 6 -6.12 -10.67 -14.93
N LEU A 7 -6.89 -10.38 -13.89
CA LEU A 7 -8.34 -10.19 -14.01
C LEU A 7 -8.68 -8.88 -14.74
N VAL A 8 -8.00 -7.79 -14.39
CA VAL A 8 -8.19 -6.48 -15.04
C VAL A 8 -7.70 -6.51 -16.49
N ASP A 9 -6.52 -7.08 -16.75
CA ASP A 9 -5.93 -7.23 -18.10
C ASP A 9 -6.87 -7.96 -19.07
N LYS A 10 -7.53 -9.04 -18.60
CA LYS A 10 -8.54 -9.75 -19.39
C LYS A 10 -9.75 -8.87 -19.73
N ILE A 11 -10.19 -8.02 -18.80
CA ILE A 11 -11.30 -7.10 -19.02
C ILE A 11 -10.88 -5.99 -19.98
N ASP A 12 -9.69 -5.42 -19.78
CA ASP A 12 -9.12 -4.35 -20.59
C ASP A 12 -8.94 -4.79 -22.06
N THR A 13 -8.33 -5.95 -22.29
CA THR A 13 -8.19 -6.56 -23.63
C THR A 13 -9.55 -6.77 -24.30
N ALA A 14 -10.56 -7.20 -23.55
CA ALA A 14 -11.91 -7.40 -24.10
C ALA A 14 -12.60 -6.08 -24.47
N LEU A 15 -12.31 -4.99 -23.75
CA LEU A 15 -12.82 -3.66 -24.05
C LEU A 15 -12.09 -3.02 -25.24
N GLU A 16 -10.78 -3.14 -25.31
CA GLU A 16 -9.95 -2.60 -26.40
C GLU A 16 -10.35 -3.21 -27.76
N SER A 17 -10.83 -4.46 -27.78
CA SER A 17 -11.39 -5.07 -29.00
C SER A 17 -12.68 -4.40 -29.53
N LYS A 18 -13.31 -3.54 -28.73
CA LYS A 18 -14.61 -2.89 -29.03
C LYS A 18 -14.55 -1.36 -28.98
N LEU A 19 -13.50 -0.79 -28.40
CA LEU A 19 -13.36 0.63 -28.12
C LEU A 19 -11.98 1.10 -28.57
N ASP A 20 -11.92 2.23 -29.25
CA ASP A 20 -10.65 2.87 -29.61
C ASP A 20 -10.12 3.66 -28.42
N PHE A 21 -9.12 3.10 -27.72
CA PHE A 21 -8.41 3.82 -26.67
C PHE A 21 -7.47 4.87 -27.26
N ALA A 22 -7.44 6.05 -26.62
CA ALA A 22 -6.53 7.11 -27.01
C ALA A 22 -5.09 6.70 -26.66
N PHE A 23 -4.30 6.39 -27.68
CA PHE A 23 -2.93 5.87 -27.52
C PHE A 23 -1.95 6.63 -28.42
N ASP A 24 -0.78 6.99 -27.88
CA ASP A 24 0.35 7.53 -28.61
C ASP A 24 1.55 6.57 -28.52
N PRO A 25 2.26 6.28 -29.62
CA PRO A 25 3.38 5.32 -29.61
C PRO A 25 4.54 5.67 -28.67
N ARG A 26 4.68 6.92 -28.25
CA ARG A 26 5.74 7.39 -27.34
C ARG A 26 5.22 7.60 -25.93
N LEU A 27 3.97 8.06 -25.79
CA LEU A 27 3.37 8.41 -24.49
C LEU A 27 2.49 7.30 -23.90
N GLY A 28 2.16 6.25 -24.64
CA GLY A 28 1.23 5.21 -24.22
C GLY A 28 -0.22 5.67 -24.20
N TYR A 29 -1.02 5.14 -23.28
CA TYR A 29 -2.41 5.53 -23.08
C TYR A 29 -2.52 6.97 -22.58
N LEU A 30 -3.29 7.77 -23.31
CA LEU A 30 -3.51 9.19 -23.05
C LEU A 30 -4.59 9.39 -22.00
N THR A 31 -4.39 10.38 -21.14
CA THR A 31 -5.26 10.64 -19.99
C THR A 31 -5.18 12.11 -19.58
N ALA A 32 -6.26 12.64 -19.01
CA ALA A 32 -6.30 14.00 -18.49
C ALA A 32 -5.46 14.19 -17.22
N CYS A 33 -5.15 13.11 -16.50
CA CYS A 33 -4.32 13.15 -15.30
C CYS A 33 -2.87 12.78 -15.65
N PRO A 34 -1.90 13.72 -15.61
CA PRO A 34 -0.52 13.44 -16.02
C PRO A 34 0.15 12.29 -15.27
N THR A 35 -0.27 11.99 -14.04
CA THR A 35 0.29 10.90 -13.24
C THR A 35 -0.08 9.50 -13.74
N ASN A 36 -1.03 9.40 -14.68
CA ASN A 36 -1.49 8.13 -15.24
C ASN A 36 -1.02 7.91 -16.70
N VAL A 37 -0.28 8.85 -17.32
CA VAL A 37 0.18 8.68 -18.71
C VAL A 37 1.11 7.47 -18.86
N GLY A 38 1.07 6.78 -20.00
CA GLY A 38 1.83 5.55 -20.22
C GLY A 38 0.94 4.32 -20.11
N THR A 39 1.15 3.51 -19.08
CA THR A 39 0.38 2.29 -18.81
C THR A 39 -1.06 2.57 -18.33
N GLY A 40 -1.37 3.79 -17.84
CA GLY A 40 -2.66 4.05 -17.19
C GLY A 40 -2.83 3.36 -15.83
N MET A 41 -1.91 2.47 -15.43
CA MET A 41 -2.09 1.56 -14.33
C MET A 41 -1.67 2.15 -12.99
N ARG A 42 -2.58 2.10 -12.01
CA ARG A 42 -2.26 2.32 -10.60
C ARG A 42 -2.50 1.03 -9.80
N ALA A 43 -1.41 0.36 -9.47
CA ALA A 43 -1.40 -0.80 -8.58
C ALA A 43 -1.15 -0.36 -7.14
N SER A 44 -1.90 -0.93 -6.20
CA SER A 44 -1.69 -0.65 -4.78
C SER A 44 -2.05 -1.83 -3.88
N ALA A 45 -1.49 -1.84 -2.69
CA ALA A 45 -1.90 -2.73 -1.60
C ALA A 45 -2.04 -1.94 -0.30
N MET A 46 -3.02 -2.32 0.50
CA MET A 46 -3.21 -1.80 1.85
C MET A 46 -2.58 -2.78 2.86
N LEU A 47 -1.78 -2.25 3.77
CA LEU A 47 -1.04 -3.00 4.78
C LEU A 47 -1.37 -2.45 6.17
N HIS A 48 -1.59 -3.35 7.13
CA HIS A 48 -1.71 -3.01 8.55
C HIS A 48 -0.35 -3.22 9.21
N LEU A 49 0.30 -2.13 9.62
CA LEU A 49 1.70 -2.10 10.07
C LEU A 49 1.87 -1.65 11.55
N PRO A 50 1.10 -2.21 12.51
CA PRO A 50 1.16 -1.78 13.90
C PRO A 50 2.50 -2.09 14.57
N GLY A 51 3.19 -3.18 14.19
CA GLY A 51 4.48 -3.55 14.75
C GLY A 51 5.55 -2.51 14.43
N LEU A 52 5.61 -2.08 13.16
CA LEU A 52 6.51 -1.01 12.71
C LEU A 52 6.18 0.35 13.34
N VAL A 53 4.90 0.66 13.55
CA VAL A 53 4.48 1.91 14.21
C VAL A 53 4.85 1.88 15.70
N LEU A 54 4.48 0.83 16.43
CA LEU A 54 4.79 0.68 17.87
C LEU A 54 6.28 0.57 18.15
N SER A 55 7.08 0.18 17.15
CA SER A 55 8.55 0.14 17.23
C SER A 55 9.21 1.43 16.73
N GLU A 56 8.44 2.45 16.35
CA GLU A 56 8.94 3.73 15.81
C GLU A 56 9.78 3.60 14.52
N LEU A 57 9.59 2.51 13.77
CA LEU A 57 10.34 2.20 12.55
C LEU A 57 9.63 2.64 11.26
N ILE A 58 8.33 2.99 11.34
CA ILE A 58 7.50 3.26 10.16
C ILE A 58 8.05 4.38 9.27
N ASN A 59 8.58 5.46 9.85
CA ASN A 59 9.12 6.58 9.10
C ASN A 59 10.34 6.19 8.25
N GLN A 60 11.16 5.24 8.74
CA GLN A 60 12.31 4.73 8.00
C GLN A 60 11.84 3.90 6.79
N VAL A 61 10.78 3.09 6.98
CA VAL A 61 10.17 2.31 5.89
C VAL A 61 9.58 3.25 4.83
N ILE A 62 8.81 4.27 5.22
CA ILE A 62 8.24 5.27 4.31
C ILE A 62 9.34 5.94 3.47
N GLN A 63 10.41 6.40 4.12
CA GLN A 63 11.52 7.04 3.41
C GLN A 63 12.22 6.09 2.44
N ALA A 64 12.42 4.82 2.82
CA ALA A 64 13.03 3.82 1.94
C ALA A 64 12.17 3.53 0.71
N VAL A 65 10.85 3.39 0.90
CA VAL A 65 9.87 3.13 -0.17
C VAL A 65 9.76 4.32 -1.13
N SER A 66 9.74 5.55 -0.61
CA SER A 66 9.71 6.77 -1.44
C SER A 66 10.96 6.91 -2.31
N LYS A 67 12.15 6.53 -1.80
CA LYS A 67 13.41 6.60 -2.56
C LYS A 67 13.46 5.68 -3.78
N ILE A 68 12.61 4.64 -3.82
CA ILE A 68 12.54 3.69 -4.94
C ILE A 68 11.32 3.93 -5.85
N GLY A 69 10.75 5.14 -5.81
CA GLY A 69 9.70 5.57 -6.74
C GLY A 69 8.33 4.94 -6.47
N LEU A 70 8.03 4.65 -5.19
CA LEU A 70 6.72 4.19 -4.74
C LEU A 70 6.12 5.22 -3.78
N ALA A 71 4.79 5.34 -3.77
CA ALA A 71 4.08 6.21 -2.86
C ALA A 71 3.58 5.43 -1.63
N VAL A 72 3.69 6.05 -0.45
CA VAL A 72 3.07 5.57 0.79
C VAL A 72 2.12 6.62 1.32
N ARG A 73 0.88 6.23 1.63
CA ARG A 73 -0.15 7.14 2.18
C ARG A 73 -0.96 6.44 3.27
N GLY A 74 -1.49 7.20 4.23
CA GLY A 74 -2.45 6.69 5.21
C GLY A 74 -3.84 6.50 4.60
N LEU A 75 -4.76 5.93 5.36
CA LEU A 75 -6.16 5.70 4.95
C LEU A 75 -6.88 6.96 4.42
N TYR A 76 -6.59 8.14 4.99
CA TYR A 76 -7.30 9.39 4.70
C TYR A 76 -6.50 10.37 3.80
N GLY A 77 -5.37 9.95 3.22
CA GLY A 77 -4.65 10.72 2.20
C GLY A 77 -3.21 11.09 2.54
N GLU A 78 -2.68 12.10 1.85
CA GLU A 78 -1.31 12.59 2.06
C GLU A 78 -1.21 13.46 3.32
N GLY A 79 -0.24 13.17 4.19
CA GLY A 79 0.01 13.97 5.39
C GLY A 79 -0.95 13.74 6.56
N THR A 80 -1.90 12.80 6.45
CA THR A 80 -2.76 12.41 7.58
C THR A 80 -2.08 11.34 8.44
N GLU A 81 -2.29 11.40 9.76
CA GLU A 81 -1.96 10.28 10.64
C GLU A 81 -2.64 9.03 10.10
N ALA A 82 -1.87 7.95 9.93
CA ALA A 82 -2.39 6.67 9.45
C ALA A 82 -3.28 6.04 10.52
N MET A 83 -4.53 6.49 10.58
CA MET A 83 -5.58 5.96 11.45
C MET A 83 -5.60 4.44 11.35
N GLY A 84 -5.53 3.77 12.51
CA GLY A 84 -5.49 2.31 12.59
C GLY A 84 -4.22 1.67 12.05
N ASN A 85 -3.11 2.42 11.89
CA ASN A 85 -1.83 1.93 11.36
C ASN A 85 -1.97 1.27 9.98
N LEU A 86 -2.89 1.77 9.16
CA LEU A 86 -3.17 1.29 7.82
C LEU A 86 -2.50 2.20 6.77
N PHE A 87 -1.68 1.58 5.93
CA PHE A 87 -0.88 2.25 4.92
C PHE A 87 -1.15 1.67 3.54
N GLN A 88 -1.33 2.54 2.55
CA GLN A 88 -1.40 2.16 1.15
C GLN A 88 -0.04 2.37 0.50
N ILE A 89 0.48 1.32 -0.14
CA ILE A 89 1.69 1.36 -0.97
C ILE A 89 1.27 1.26 -2.44
N SER A 90 1.74 2.18 -3.29
CA SER A 90 1.37 2.21 -4.71
C SER A 90 2.52 2.64 -5.62
N ASN A 91 2.44 2.34 -6.93
CA ASN A 91 3.37 2.88 -7.90
C ASN A 91 3.16 4.39 -8.14
N GLN A 92 4.25 5.11 -8.38
CA GLN A 92 4.21 6.49 -8.89
C GLN A 92 4.51 6.56 -10.38
N THR A 93 5.44 5.73 -10.87
CA THR A 93 5.78 5.65 -12.28
C THR A 93 4.74 4.84 -13.05
N THR A 94 4.30 5.41 -14.16
CA THR A 94 3.32 4.84 -15.10
C THR A 94 3.79 4.88 -16.55
N LEU A 95 4.79 5.72 -16.88
CA LEU A 95 5.38 5.85 -18.22
C LEU A 95 6.78 5.22 -18.25
N GLY A 96 7.09 4.48 -19.32
CA GLY A 96 8.42 3.94 -19.59
C GLY A 96 8.75 2.62 -18.88
N GLU A 97 7.80 2.02 -18.16
CA GLU A 97 7.90 0.69 -17.56
C GLU A 97 6.71 -0.16 -18.02
N LYS A 98 6.89 -1.49 -18.10
CA LYS A 98 5.79 -2.42 -18.37
C LYS A 98 4.95 -2.65 -17.11
N GLU A 99 3.67 -2.92 -17.28
CA GLU A 99 2.73 -3.21 -16.22
C GLU A 99 3.20 -4.39 -15.35
N GLU A 100 3.70 -5.46 -15.95
CA GLU A 100 4.20 -6.62 -15.21
C GLU A 100 5.41 -6.29 -14.34
N ASP A 101 6.30 -5.43 -14.84
CA ASP A 101 7.49 -4.99 -14.10
C ASP A 101 7.08 -4.11 -12.91
N ILE A 102 6.11 -3.21 -13.10
CA ILE A 102 5.51 -2.42 -12.01
C ILE A 102 4.91 -3.35 -10.95
N ILE A 103 4.10 -4.34 -11.35
CA ILE A 103 3.48 -5.32 -10.43
C ILE A 103 4.55 -6.13 -9.69
N SER A 104 5.59 -6.58 -10.40
CA SER A 104 6.70 -7.37 -9.85
C SER A 104 7.50 -6.58 -8.82
N ARG A 105 7.87 -5.34 -9.15
CA ARG A 105 8.58 -4.40 -8.26
C ARG A 105 7.76 -4.11 -7.01
N LEU A 106 6.49 -3.73 -7.18
CA LEU A 106 5.59 -3.43 -6.07
C LEU A 106 5.40 -4.65 -5.14
N THR A 107 5.23 -5.84 -5.71
CA THR A 107 5.07 -7.10 -4.94
C THR A 107 6.30 -7.37 -4.07
N LYS A 108 7.51 -7.29 -4.62
CA LYS A 108 8.76 -7.51 -3.86
C LYS A 108 8.92 -6.55 -2.69
N VAL A 109 8.58 -5.28 -2.89
CA VAL A 109 8.65 -4.26 -1.84
C VAL A 109 7.62 -4.56 -0.75
N ILE A 110 6.39 -4.91 -1.13
CA ILE A 110 5.35 -5.29 -0.16
C ILE A 110 5.78 -6.50 0.67
N GLU A 111 6.32 -7.55 0.04
CA GLU A 111 6.84 -8.73 0.73
C GLU A 111 7.92 -8.34 1.75
N THR A 112 8.86 -7.47 1.37
CA THR A 112 9.90 -6.95 2.27
C THR A 112 9.30 -6.19 3.47
N ILE A 113 8.26 -5.39 3.24
CA ILE A 113 7.57 -4.65 4.32
C ILE A 113 6.85 -5.62 5.27
N ILE A 114 6.21 -6.66 4.73
CA ILE A 114 5.54 -7.71 5.52
C ILE A 114 6.55 -8.41 6.43
N ASP A 115 7.72 -8.77 5.91
CA ASP A 115 8.77 -9.40 6.71
C ASP A 115 9.24 -8.48 7.85
N LYS A 116 9.46 -7.19 7.56
CA LYS A 116 9.83 -6.19 8.57
C LYS A 116 8.75 -5.99 9.63
N GLU A 117 7.49 -6.05 9.26
CA GLU A 117 6.36 -6.00 10.19
C GLU A 117 6.33 -7.24 11.09
N HIS A 118 6.58 -8.43 10.54
CA HIS A 118 6.68 -9.66 11.34
C HIS A 118 7.85 -9.61 12.33
N ASP A 119 9.03 -9.17 11.89
CA ASP A 119 10.21 -9.01 12.76
C ASP A 119 9.94 -8.02 13.91
N ALA A 120 9.28 -6.90 13.61
CA ALA A 120 8.91 -5.89 14.59
C ALA A 120 7.93 -6.47 15.63
N ARG A 121 6.90 -7.20 15.19
CA ARG A 121 5.95 -7.88 16.10
C ARG A 121 6.63 -8.89 17.00
N GLN A 122 7.52 -9.72 16.46
CA GLN A 122 8.29 -10.70 17.25
C GLN A 122 9.16 -10.00 18.30
N THR A 123 9.84 -8.92 17.91
CA THR A 123 10.67 -8.14 18.83
C THR A 123 9.84 -7.54 19.96
N LEU A 124 8.65 -7.00 19.67
CA LEU A 124 7.73 -6.48 20.69
C LEU A 124 7.28 -7.58 21.67
N LEU A 125 6.92 -8.76 21.15
CA LEU A 125 6.54 -9.92 21.96
C LEU A 125 7.67 -10.41 22.86
N GLN A 126 8.91 -10.43 22.37
CA GLN A 126 10.07 -10.88 23.15
C GLN A 126 10.50 -9.86 24.20
N ARG A 127 10.53 -8.57 23.86
CA ARG A 127 11.07 -7.53 24.74
C ARG A 127 10.06 -7.02 25.77
N LYS A 128 8.78 -6.91 25.41
CA LYS A 128 7.74 -6.29 26.24
C LYS A 128 6.39 -7.03 26.16
N PRO A 129 6.34 -8.35 26.44
CA PRO A 129 5.12 -9.15 26.27
C PRO A 129 3.95 -8.64 27.12
N SER A 130 4.19 -8.35 28.41
CA SER A 130 3.13 -7.90 29.32
C SER A 130 2.56 -6.54 28.91
N THR A 131 3.40 -5.60 28.48
CA THR A 131 2.97 -4.28 28.00
C THR A 131 2.14 -4.39 26.74
N LEU A 132 2.57 -5.22 25.79
CA LEU A 132 1.84 -5.44 24.54
C LEU A 132 0.46 -6.08 24.80
N CYS A 133 0.41 -7.13 25.64
CA CYS A 133 -0.85 -7.78 26.02
C CYS A 133 -1.79 -6.84 26.77
N ASP A 134 -1.28 -6.00 27.67
CA ASP A 134 -2.10 -4.99 28.38
C ASP A 134 -2.67 -3.95 27.40
N GLN A 135 -1.87 -3.44 26.46
CA GLN A 135 -2.35 -2.51 25.42
C GLN A 135 -3.45 -3.12 24.55
N ILE A 136 -3.26 -4.35 24.07
CA ILE A 136 -4.26 -5.07 23.27
C ILE A 136 -5.53 -5.32 24.09
N GLY A 137 -5.38 -5.78 25.35
CA GLY A 137 -6.50 -6.06 26.24
C GLY A 137 -7.31 -4.81 26.58
N ARG A 138 -6.66 -3.67 26.81
CA ARG A 138 -7.33 -2.38 27.03
C ARG A 138 -8.09 -1.93 25.80
N ALA A 139 -7.48 -2.00 24.61
CA ALA A 139 -8.17 -1.66 23.37
C ALA A 139 -9.41 -2.52 23.15
N TYR A 140 -9.28 -3.85 23.35
CA TYR A 140 -10.41 -4.78 23.27
C TYR A 140 -11.52 -4.44 24.28
N GLY A 141 -11.16 -4.17 25.54
CA GLY A 141 -12.13 -3.82 26.58
C GLY A 141 -12.90 -2.53 26.27
N VAL A 142 -12.20 -1.48 25.81
CA VAL A 142 -12.84 -0.23 25.37
C VAL A 142 -13.79 -0.48 24.22
N LEU A 143 -13.36 -1.19 23.17
CA LEU A 143 -14.19 -1.48 21.99
C LEU A 143 -15.41 -2.37 22.32
N THR A 144 -15.34 -3.17 23.38
CA THR A 144 -16.41 -4.09 23.77
C THR A 144 -17.45 -3.43 24.69
N TYR A 145 -17.01 -2.57 25.60
CA TYR A 145 -17.85 -2.09 26.70
C TYR A 145 -18.09 -0.57 26.72
N ALA A 146 -17.37 0.23 25.92
CA ALA A 146 -17.58 1.67 25.91
C ALA A 146 -18.94 2.03 25.29
N HIS A 147 -19.70 2.89 26.00
CA HIS A 147 -20.96 3.45 25.50
C HIS A 147 -20.77 4.69 24.63
N ALA A 148 -19.57 5.29 24.64
CA ALA A 148 -19.19 6.43 23.81
C ALA A 148 -17.70 6.35 23.50
N MET A 149 -17.31 6.76 22.28
CA MET A 149 -15.91 6.90 21.86
C MET A 149 -15.69 8.32 21.33
N PRO A 150 -14.55 8.96 21.64
CA PRO A 150 -14.18 10.22 21.00
C PRO A 150 -14.11 10.02 19.48
N SER A 151 -14.68 10.97 18.76
CA SER A 151 -14.69 11.03 17.28
C SER A 151 -13.39 11.62 16.76
#